data_AF-A0A926DAH8-F1
#
_entry.id   AF-A0A926DAH8-F1
#
_cell.length_a   1.000
_cell.length_b   1.000
_cell.length_c   1.000
_cell.angle_alpha   90.00
_cell.angle_beta   90.00
_cell.angle_gamma   90.00
#
_symmetry.space_group_name_H-M   'P 1'
#
loop_
_entity.id
_entity.type
_entity.pdbx_description
1 polymer ?
#
loop_
_entity_poly.entity_id
_entity_poly.type
_entity_poly.pdbx_seq_one_letter_code
_entity_poly.pdbx_strand_id
1 'polypeptide(L)'
;MKRIWASILILILLVAICTAGAQVSHTRTDPILSAIADIQETVREGDDARALSMSLMLIDMWEESHHVLCMYMSHSRLEAVDDTLAALPALIRGGETAQFSAECDRAAAQIRQLIVTEEISIENIL
;
A
#
# COMPACT_ATOMS: atom_id res chain seq x y z
N MET A 1 19.01 -3.83 39.70
CA MET A 1 19.41 -2.58 38.98
C MET A 1 19.77 -2.86 37.52
N LYS A 2 20.76 -3.71 37.20
CA LYS A 2 21.12 -4.09 35.79
C LYS A 2 19.95 -4.70 34.98
N ARG A 3 19.10 -5.49 35.64
CA ARG A 3 17.90 -6.09 35.02
C ARG A 3 16.84 -5.05 34.62
N ILE A 4 16.68 -3.99 35.41
CA ILE A 4 15.70 -2.91 35.15
C ILE A 4 16.17 -2.07 33.95
N TRP A 5 17.47 -1.80 33.84
CA TRP A 5 18.06 -1.14 32.68
C TRP A 5 17.89 -1.94 31.39
N ALA A 6 18.06 -3.27 31.45
CA ALA A 6 17.80 -4.13 30.29
C ALA A 6 16.34 -4.05 29.85
N SER A 7 15.38 -4.05 30.79
CA SER A 7 13.95 -3.92 30.49
C SER A 7 13.60 -2.57 29.88
N ILE A 8 14.18 -1.47 30.37
CA ILE A 8 13.98 -0.12 29.82
C ILE A 8 14.54 -0.03 28.40
N LEU A 9 15.70 -0.65 28.15
CA LEU A 9 16.33 -0.64 26.83
C LEU A 9 15.51 -1.45 25.81
N ILE A 10 14.97 -2.60 26.22
CA ILE A 10 14.04 -3.39 25.40
C ILE A 10 12.75 -2.61 25.12
N LEU A 11 12.22 -1.89 26.12
CA LEU A 11 11.02 -1.06 25.95
C LEU A 11 11.24 0.07 24.94
N ILE A 12 12.39 0.76 25.01
CA ILE A 12 12.75 1.82 24.05
C ILE A 12 12.91 1.24 22.64
N LEU A 13 13.53 0.07 22.51
CA LEU A 13 13.68 -0.62 21.23
C LEU A 13 12.32 -0.99 20.62
N LEU A 14 11.41 -1.53 21.43
CA LEU A 14 10.05 -1.87 21.03
C LEU A 14 9.28 -0.64 20.55
N VAL A 15 9.32 0.45 21.33
CA VAL A 15 8.66 1.71 20.96
C VAL A 15 9.23 2.24 19.65
N ALA A 16 10.56 2.22 19.47
CA ALA A 16 11.21 2.66 18.24
C ALA A 16 10.80 1.82 17.02
N ILE A 17 10.73 0.49 17.16
CA ILE A 17 10.30 -0.42 16.09
C ILE A 17 8.82 -0.18 15.75
N CYS A 18 7.95 -0.01 16.75
CA CYS A 18 6.53 0.28 16.54
C CYS A 18 6.32 1.64 15.85
N THR A 19 7.05 2.68 16.26
CA THR A 19 6.96 4.01 15.62
C THR A 19 7.54 4.00 14.21
N ALA A 20 8.60 3.23 13.97
CA ALA A 20 9.19 3.08 12.65
C ALA A 20 8.24 2.35 11.70
N GLY A 21 7.57 1.28 12.15
CA GLY A 21 6.54 0.59 11.37
C GLY A 21 5.41 1.54 10.95
N ALA A 22 4.86 2.29 11.91
CA ALA A 22 3.79 3.25 11.63
C ALA A 22 4.22 4.38 10.66
N GLN A 23 5.45 4.90 10.78
CA GLN A 23 5.95 5.92 9.85
C GLN A 23 6.27 5.35 8.46
N VAL A 24 6.79 4.13 8.37
CA VAL A 24 7.08 3.47 7.09
C VAL A 24 5.79 3.23 6.31
N SER A 25 4.72 2.81 6.98
CA SER A 25 3.43 2.56 6.31
C SER A 25 2.76 3.83 5.81
N HIS A 26 2.76 4.92 6.57
CA HIS A 26 2.25 6.21 6.07
C HIS A 26 3.10 6.76 4.91
N THR A 27 4.43 6.74 5.04
CA THR A 27 5.33 7.35 4.03
C THR A 27 5.35 6.58 2.70
N ARG A 28 5.14 5.26 2.70
CA ARG A 28 5.21 4.43 1.49
C ARG A 28 3.87 4.19 0.81
N THR A 29 2.76 4.37 1.52
CA THR A 29 1.44 4.04 0.99
C THR A 29 0.74 5.22 0.31
N ASP A 30 0.98 6.45 0.79
CA ASP A 30 0.45 7.68 0.18
C ASP A 30 0.91 7.88 -1.29
N PRO A 31 2.18 7.64 -1.66
CA PRO A 31 2.63 7.73 -3.05
C PRO A 31 1.90 6.76 -3.98
N ILE A 32 1.56 5.56 -3.49
CA ILE A 32 0.87 4.52 -4.26
C ILE A 32 -0.59 4.90 -4.51
N LEU A 33 -1.27 5.44 -3.48
CA LEU A 33 -2.63 5.98 -3.62
C LEU A 33 -2.68 7.17 -4.59
N SER A 34 -1.69 8.07 -4.52
CA SER A 34 -1.58 9.19 -5.47
C SER A 34 -1.38 8.70 -6.90
N ALA A 35 -0.48 7.72 -7.09
CA ALA A 35 -0.23 7.16 -8.42
C ALA A 35 -1.48 6.47 -9.01
N ILE A 36 -2.27 5.76 -8.20
CA ILE A 36 -3.56 5.20 -8.65
C ILE A 36 -4.50 6.30 -9.15
N ALA A 37 -4.63 7.39 -8.40
CA ALA A 37 -5.49 8.52 -8.78
C ALA A 37 -5.00 9.21 -10.06
N ASP A 38 -3.68 9.37 -10.21
CA ASP A 38 -3.08 9.99 -11.40
C ASP A 38 -3.28 9.12 -12.66
N ILE A 39 -3.22 7.79 -12.54
CA ILE A 39 -3.54 6.87 -13.65
C ILE A 39 -5.03 6.98 -14.00
N GLN A 40 -5.93 7.02 -13.02
CA GLN A 40 -7.37 7.21 -13.26
C GLN A 40 -7.65 8.50 -14.04
N GLU A 41 -7.01 9.60 -13.67
CA GLU A 41 -7.15 10.86 -14.38
C GLU A 41 -6.57 10.78 -15.80
N THR A 42 -5.42 10.14 -15.98
CA THR A 42 -4.78 9.99 -17.29
C THR A 42 -5.62 9.15 -18.27
N VAL A 43 -6.26 8.07 -17.78
CA VAL A 43 -7.23 7.28 -18.58
C VAL A 43 -8.46 8.13 -18.91
N ARG A 44 -8.93 8.97 -17.97
CA ARG A 44 -10.06 9.88 -18.21
C ARG A 44 -9.75 10.95 -19.26
N GLU A 45 -8.50 11.41 -19.32
CA GLU A 45 -7.99 12.33 -20.35
C GLU A 45 -7.78 11.63 -21.72
N GLY A 46 -7.87 10.30 -21.77
CA GLY A 46 -7.76 9.50 -23.00
C GLY A 46 -6.32 9.19 -23.42
N ASP A 47 -5.34 9.37 -22.53
CA ASP A 47 -3.93 9.05 -22.79
C ASP A 47 -3.58 7.64 -22.26
N ASP A 48 -4.15 6.62 -22.91
CA ASP A 48 -3.99 5.22 -22.51
C ASP A 48 -2.53 4.75 -22.56
N ALA A 49 -1.71 5.32 -23.45
CA ALA A 49 -0.28 4.98 -23.55
C ALA A 49 0.49 5.45 -22.31
N ARG A 50 0.22 6.68 -21.86
CA ARG A 50 0.80 7.21 -20.62
C ARG A 50 0.25 6.50 -19.40
N ALA A 51 -1.07 6.26 -19.34
CA ALA A 51 -1.69 5.51 -18.25
C ALA A 51 -1.09 4.09 -18.13
N LEU A 52 -0.84 3.42 -19.26
CA LEU A 52 -0.20 2.11 -19.27
C LEU A 52 1.22 2.17 -18.69
N SER A 53 2.02 3.16 -19.10
CA SER A 53 3.37 3.33 -18.55
C SER A 53 3.37 3.59 -17.04
N MET A 54 2.43 4.41 -16.57
CA MET A 54 2.26 4.73 -15.15
C MET A 54 1.76 3.51 -14.37
N SER A 55 0.88 2.68 -14.94
CA SER A 55 0.41 1.44 -14.29
C SER A 55 1.53 0.41 -14.11
N LEU A 56 2.49 0.34 -15.03
CA LEU A 56 3.66 -0.53 -14.89
C LEU A 56 4.63 0.00 -13.83
N MET A 57 4.82 1.32 -13.76
CA MET A 57 5.63 1.95 -12.70
C MET A 57 4.98 1.77 -11.32
N LEU A 58 3.66 1.82 -11.24
CA LEU A 58 2.91 1.57 -10.01
C LEU A 58 3.16 0.15 -9.47
N ILE A 59 3.21 -0.86 -10.34
CA ILE A 59 3.52 -2.24 -9.96
C ILE A 59 4.93 -2.34 -9.38
N ASP A 60 5.92 -1.71 -10.00
CA ASP A 60 7.31 -1.70 -9.51
C ASP A 60 7.44 -1.00 -8.15
N MET A 61 6.78 0.16 -7.99
CA MET A 61 6.72 0.86 -6.69
C MET A 61 6.05 0.03 -5.59
N TRP A 62 4.99 -0.71 -5.97
CA TRP A 62 4.31 -1.61 -5.05
C TRP A 62 5.19 -2.80 -4.69
N GLU A 63 5.91 -3.40 -5.62
CA GLU A 63 6.83 -4.52 -5.36
C GLU A 63 7.96 -4.13 -4.39
N GLU A 64 8.54 -2.94 -4.55
CA GLU A 64 9.55 -2.42 -3.61
C GLU A 64 8.96 -2.24 -2.20
N SER A 65 7.74 -1.73 -2.12
CA SER A 65 7.04 -1.53 -0.85
C SER A 65 6.60 -2.85 -0.22
N HIS A 66 6.16 -3.81 -1.03
CA HIS A 66 5.73 -5.15 -0.63
C HIS A 66 6.85 -5.89 0.10
N HIS A 67 8.09 -5.80 -0.39
CA HIS A 67 9.25 -6.43 0.26
C HIS A 67 9.51 -5.92 1.68
N VAL A 68 9.14 -4.68 1.97
CA VAL A 68 9.26 -4.11 3.32
C VAL A 68 8.02 -4.42 4.16
N LEU A 69 6.83 -4.26 3.58
CA LEU A 69 5.55 -4.46 4.26
C LEU A 69 5.32 -5.93 4.67
N CYS A 70 5.88 -6.90 3.92
CA CYS A 70 5.76 -8.32 4.25
C CYS A 70 6.44 -8.71 5.58
N MET A 71 7.32 -7.86 6.13
CA MET A 71 7.88 -8.05 7.48
C MET A 71 6.92 -7.67 8.61
N TYR A 72 5.90 -6.84 8.31
CA TYR A 72 5.00 -6.26 9.32
C TYR A 72 3.54 -6.68 9.13
N MET A 73 3.13 -7.09 7.92
CA MET A 73 1.75 -7.42 7.55
C MET A 73 1.59 -8.86 7.05
N SER A 74 0.36 -9.38 7.07
CA SER A 74 0.06 -10.71 6.54
C SER A 74 0.19 -10.77 5.02
N HIS A 75 0.90 -11.78 4.51
CA HIS A 75 1.13 -11.96 3.07
C HIS A 75 -0.16 -11.99 2.25
N SER A 76 -1.21 -12.65 2.74
CA SER A 76 -2.51 -12.74 2.05
C SER A 76 -3.19 -11.40 1.76
N ARG A 77 -2.91 -10.37 2.57
CA ARG A 77 -3.45 -9.02 2.33
C ARG A 77 -2.64 -8.24 1.32
N LEU A 78 -1.33 -8.51 1.25
CA LEU A 78 -0.44 -7.90 0.28
C LEU A 78 -0.67 -8.54 -1.11
N GLU A 79 -0.80 -9.86 -1.17
CA GLU A 79 -1.18 -10.61 -2.38
C GLU A 79 -2.50 -10.12 -2.98
N ALA A 80 -3.48 -9.76 -2.13
CA ALA A 80 -4.75 -9.22 -2.60
C ALA A 80 -4.60 -7.87 -3.33
N VAL A 81 -3.60 -7.08 -2.97
CA VAL A 81 -3.24 -5.84 -3.67
C VAL A 81 -2.43 -6.15 -4.92
N ASP A 82 -1.48 -7.10 -4.86
CA ASP A 82 -0.70 -7.57 -6.02
C ASP A 82 -1.63 -7.97 -7.18
N ASP A 83 -2.61 -8.83 -6.90
CA ASP A 83 -3.57 -9.32 -7.89
C ASP A 83 -4.37 -8.19 -8.54
N THR A 84 -4.78 -7.22 -7.72
CA THR A 84 -5.60 -6.07 -8.16
C THR A 84 -4.78 -5.12 -9.03
N LEU A 85 -3.55 -4.80 -8.63
CA LEU A 85 -2.65 -3.93 -9.39
C LEU A 85 -2.18 -4.58 -10.70
N ALA A 86 -1.94 -5.90 -10.71
CA ALA A 86 -1.52 -6.64 -11.89
C ALA A 86 -2.57 -6.63 -13.02
N ALA A 87 -3.85 -6.44 -12.69
CA ALA A 87 -4.93 -6.35 -13.68
C ALA A 87 -4.96 -5.00 -14.43
N LEU A 88 -4.48 -3.91 -13.81
CA LEU A 88 -4.61 -2.55 -14.34
C LEU A 88 -4.03 -2.37 -15.76
N PRO A 89 -2.81 -2.85 -16.08
CA PRO A 89 -2.25 -2.69 -17.42
C PRO A 89 -3.07 -3.39 -18.51
N ALA A 90 -3.68 -4.53 -18.17
CA ALA A 90 -4.50 -5.30 -19.12
C ALA A 90 -5.82 -4.57 -19.41
N LEU A 91 -6.46 -4.01 -18.38
CA LEU A 91 -7.71 -3.25 -18.50
C LEU A 91 -7.53 -1.96 -19.30
N ILE A 92 -6.40 -1.25 -19.12
CA ILE A 92 -6.04 -0.08 -19.93
C ILE A 92 -5.88 -0.48 -21.41
N ARG A 93 -5.13 -1.55 -21.70
CA ARG A 93 -4.96 -2.04 -23.09
C ARG A 93 -6.26 -2.50 -23.73
N GLY A 94 -7.18 -3.05 -22.93
CA GLY A 94 -8.50 -3.49 -23.36
C GLY A 94 -9.50 -2.35 -23.56
N GLY A 95 -9.19 -1.12 -23.12
CA GLY A 95 -10.13 -0.01 -23.12
C GLY A 95 -11.31 -0.22 -22.17
N GLU A 96 -11.16 -1.09 -21.17
CA GLU A 96 -12.23 -1.47 -20.23
C GLU A 96 -12.33 -0.45 -19.09
N THR A 97 -12.58 0.82 -19.42
CA THR A 97 -12.48 1.96 -18.49
C THR A 97 -13.33 1.81 -17.22
N ALA A 98 -14.53 1.24 -17.33
CA ALA A 98 -15.40 1.02 -16.18
C ALA A 98 -14.83 -0.02 -15.21
N GLN A 99 -14.27 -1.11 -15.74
CA GLN A 99 -13.66 -2.17 -14.95
C GLN A 99 -12.31 -1.72 -14.38
N PHE A 100 -11.54 -0.97 -15.17
CA PHE A 100 -10.33 -0.29 -14.70
C PHE A 100 -10.60 0.62 -13.50
N SER A 101 -11.61 1.48 -13.57
CA SER A 101 -11.97 2.37 -12.46
C SER A 101 -12.33 1.57 -11.19
N ALA A 102 -13.09 0.49 -11.34
CA ALA A 102 -13.48 -0.36 -10.22
C ALA A 102 -12.27 -1.06 -9.56
N GLU A 103 -11.32 -1.55 -10.35
CA GLU A 103 -10.09 -2.15 -9.82
C GLU A 103 -9.17 -1.12 -9.16
N CYS A 104 -9.10 0.12 -9.66
CA CYS A 104 -8.40 1.22 -8.98
C CYS A 104 -9.02 1.55 -7.62
N ASP A 105 -10.36 1.65 -7.55
CA ASP A 105 -11.07 1.91 -6.29
C ASP A 105 -10.86 0.77 -5.29
N ARG A 106 -10.85 -0.48 -5.78
CA ARG A 106 -10.56 -1.68 -5.00
C ARG A 106 -9.13 -1.68 -4.45
N ALA A 107 -8.14 -1.40 -5.30
CA ALA A 107 -6.73 -1.31 -4.90
C ALA A 107 -6.58 -0.24 -3.81
N ALA A 108 -7.15 0.95 -4.02
CA ALA A 108 -7.12 2.03 -3.04
C ALA A 108 -7.79 1.63 -1.71
N ALA A 109 -8.91 0.91 -1.75
CA ALA A 109 -9.58 0.43 -0.55
C ALA A 109 -8.75 -0.62 0.22
N GLN A 110 -8.18 -1.61 -0.46
CA GLN A 110 -7.31 -2.62 0.14
C GLN A 110 -6.08 -1.97 0.78
N ILE A 111 -5.45 -1.04 0.06
CA ILE A 111 -4.29 -0.28 0.53
C ILE A 111 -4.63 0.55 1.78
N ARG A 112 -5.79 1.24 1.81
CA ARG A 112 -6.25 1.94 3.02
C ARG A 112 -6.49 0.99 4.19
N GLN A 113 -7.02 -0.20 3.94
CA GLN A 113 -7.20 -1.21 4.98
C GLN A 113 -5.87 -1.69 5.57
N LEU A 114 -4.81 -1.76 4.75
CA LEU A 114 -3.46 -2.05 5.24
C LEU A 114 -3.01 -0.99 6.26
N ILE A 115 -3.18 0.30 5.94
CA ILE A 115 -2.83 1.42 6.85
C ILE A 115 -3.66 1.39 8.14
N VAL A 116 -4.99 1.26 8.02
CA VAL A 116 -5.92 1.31 9.17
C VAL A 116 -5.67 0.17 10.17
N THR A 117 -5.21 -0.99 9.70
CA THR A 117 -4.95 -2.12 10.61
C THR A 117 -3.67 -1.93 11.44
N GLU A 118 -2.77 -1.05 11.01
CA GLU A 118 -1.54 -0.74 11.75
C GLU A 118 -1.66 0.48 12.67
N GLU A 119 -2.72 1.27 12.52
CA GLU A 119 -3.06 2.28 13.52
C GLU A 119 -3.61 1.60 14.79
N ILE A 120 -3.04 1.94 15.95
CA ILE A 120 -3.64 1.62 17.25
C ILE A 120 -4.88 2.51 17.40
N SER A 121 -5.99 2.11 16.77
CA SER A 121 -7.31 2.71 16.93
C SER A 121 -8.13 1.89 17.94
N ILE A 122 -8.93 2.56 18.78
CA ILE A 122 -9.81 1.92 19.78
C ILE A 122 -10.77 0.92 19.11
N GLU A 123 -11.14 1.14 17.84
CA GLU A 123 -11.99 0.23 17.07
C GLU A 123 -11.32 -1.13 16.76
N ASN A 124 -10.00 -1.22 16.83
CA ASN A 124 -9.23 -2.43 16.50
C ASN A 124 -8.79 -3.21 17.76
N ILE A 125 -9.23 -2.78 18.94
CA ILE A 125 -8.94 -3.42 20.25
C ILE A 125 -10.21 -4.01 20.90
N LEU A 126 -11.40 -3.78 20.32
CA LEU A 126 -12.67 -4.28 20.87
C LEU A 126 -13.17 -5.55 20.16
#